data_AF-A0A3A4S2Z3-F1
#
_entry.id   AF-A0A3A4S2Z3-F1
#
_cell.length_a   1.000
_cell.length_b   1.000
_cell.length_c   1.000
_cell.angle_alpha   90.00
_cell.angle_beta   90.00
_cell.angle_gamma   90.00
#
_symmetry.space_group_name_H-M   'P 1'
#
loop_
_entity.id
_entity.type
_entity.pdbx_description
1 polymer ?
#
loop_
_entity_poly.entity_id
_entity_poly.type
_entity_poly.pdbx_seq_one_letter_code
_entity_poly.pdbx_strand_id
1 'polypeptide(L)'
;MNPFYNFFRKNEALPVNICCSEEAFHQKLKIECKRSAYNEQEFSLILLKLNAARSGQEKRIRKLIRKIHHWIRDIDIVGRYDTESIGVIMPYTSEEGAKGFLHKILGAISELKNDVEFTLFKYYPDAETPEKIQSTPL
;
A
#
# COMPACT_ATOMS: atom_id res chain seq x y z
N MET A 1 11.54 0.08 26.47
CA MET A 1 11.34 -1.16 25.69
C MET A 1 9.88 -1.55 25.84
N ASN A 2 9.06 -1.39 24.81
CA ASN A 2 7.59 -1.44 24.91
C ASN A 2 7.11 -2.93 24.82
N PRO A 3 6.40 -3.48 25.81
CA PRO A 3 6.13 -4.92 25.94
C PRO A 3 5.18 -5.53 24.90
N PHE A 4 4.67 -4.75 23.94
CA PHE A 4 3.83 -5.28 22.84
C PHE A 4 4.60 -6.01 21.73
N TYR A 5 5.94 -6.00 21.79
CA TYR A 5 6.81 -6.48 20.69
C TYR A 5 6.96 -8.01 20.54
N ASN A 6 6.41 -8.83 21.44
CA ASN A 6 6.76 -10.27 21.51
C ASN A 6 5.62 -11.28 21.37
N PHE A 7 4.40 -10.89 20.95
CA PHE A 7 3.29 -11.85 20.94
C PHE A 7 3.10 -12.65 19.63
N PHE A 8 3.62 -12.21 18.48
CA PHE A 8 3.38 -12.90 17.19
C PHE A 8 4.66 -13.41 16.53
N ARG A 9 5.42 -14.22 17.24
CA ARG A 9 6.54 -14.98 16.65
C ARG A 9 6.46 -16.45 17.01
N LYS A 10 5.51 -17.17 16.40
CA LYS A 10 5.61 -18.60 16.01
C LYS A 10 4.31 -19.08 15.34
N ASN A 11 4.45 -19.43 14.05
CA ASN A 11 3.62 -20.30 13.20
C ASN A 11 2.11 -20.01 13.06
N GLU A 12 1.64 -20.21 11.81
CA GLU A 12 0.24 -20.30 11.34
C GLU A 12 -0.42 -19.00 10.84
N ALA A 13 -0.88 -19.06 9.57
CA ALA A 13 -1.68 -18.09 8.82
C ALA A 13 -1.24 -16.61 8.87
N LEU A 14 -0.61 -16.13 7.79
CA LEU A 14 -0.36 -14.69 7.59
C LEU A 14 -1.68 -13.91 7.74
N PRO A 15 -1.71 -12.81 8.52
CA PRO A 15 -2.99 -12.25 8.93
C PRO A 15 -3.65 -11.65 7.71
N VAL A 16 -4.78 -12.22 7.34
CA VAL A 16 -5.78 -11.58 6.48
C VAL A 16 -6.24 -10.24 7.11
N ASN A 17 -5.89 -10.01 8.39
CA ASN A 17 -6.12 -8.78 9.16
C ASN A 17 -5.28 -7.54 8.75
N ILE A 18 -4.30 -7.66 7.86
CA ILE A 18 -3.44 -6.52 7.46
C ILE A 18 -4.00 -5.78 6.25
N CYS A 19 -4.68 -6.50 5.36
CA CYS A 19 -5.29 -5.94 4.17
C CYS A 19 -6.78 -5.75 4.42
N CYS A 20 -7.20 -4.49 4.57
CA CYS A 20 -8.60 -4.17 4.77
C CYS A 20 -9.43 -4.34 3.47
N SER A 21 -10.75 -4.48 3.64
CA SER A 21 -11.70 -4.53 2.52
C SER A 21 -11.67 -3.24 1.70
N GLU A 22 -12.22 -3.27 0.50
CA GLU A 22 -12.32 -2.10 -0.38
C GLU A 22 -13.04 -0.94 0.31
N GLU A 23 -14.19 -1.21 0.92
CA GLU A 23 -14.96 -0.19 1.65
C GLU A 23 -14.14 0.42 2.80
N ALA A 24 -13.51 -0.42 3.62
CA ALA A 24 -12.70 0.04 4.74
C ALA A 24 -11.47 0.83 4.28
N PHE A 25 -10.85 0.44 3.16
CA PHE A 25 -9.73 1.16 2.58
C PHE A 25 -10.15 2.55 2.10
N HIS A 26 -11.26 2.66 1.38
CA HIS A 26 -11.79 3.95 0.93
C HIS A 26 -12.19 4.87 2.09
N GLN A 27 -12.76 4.32 3.17
CA GLN A 27 -13.03 5.09 4.38
C GLN A 27 -11.74 5.64 4.99
N LYS A 28 -10.70 4.80 5.11
CA LYS A 28 -9.39 5.22 5.63
C LYS A 28 -8.70 6.24 4.73
N LEU A 29 -8.77 6.08 3.40
CA LEU A 29 -8.25 7.05 2.45
C LEU A 29 -8.94 8.41 2.61
N LYS A 30 -10.27 8.42 2.74
CA LYS A 30 -11.04 9.65 2.97
C LYS A 30 -10.66 10.34 4.29
N ILE A 31 -10.44 9.55 5.36
CA ILE A 31 -9.97 10.07 6.65
C ILE A 31 -8.57 10.69 6.49
N GLU A 32 -7.68 10.01 5.79
CA GLU A 32 -6.31 10.49 5.56
C GLU A 32 -6.27 11.77 4.71
N CYS A 33 -7.10 11.86 3.67
CA CYS A 33 -7.27 13.11 2.90
C CYS A 33 -7.68 14.27 3.81
N LYS A 34 -8.66 14.05 4.69
CA LYS A 34 -9.08 15.07 5.67
C LYS A 34 -7.95 15.43 6.63
N ARG A 35 -7.25 14.43 7.18
CA ARG A 35 -6.10 14.65 8.08
C ARG A 35 -5.04 15.51 7.41
N SER A 36 -4.69 15.19 6.16
CA SER A 36 -3.71 15.93 5.36
C SER A 36 -4.11 17.39 5.19
N ALA A 37 -5.37 17.64 4.80
CA ALA A 37 -5.92 18.98 4.65
C ALA A 37 -5.91 19.77 5.97
N TYR A 38 -6.31 19.16 7.08
CA TYR A 38 -6.38 19.85 8.38
C TYR A 38 -5.01 20.13 9.01
N ASN A 39 -4.04 19.24 8.81
CA ASN A 39 -2.75 19.31 9.49
C ASN A 39 -1.63 19.85 8.57
N GLU A 40 -1.95 20.22 7.34
CA GLU A 40 -0.99 20.65 6.30
C GLU A 40 0.15 19.63 6.10
N GLN A 41 -0.20 18.33 6.14
CA GLN A 41 0.77 17.25 6.14
C GLN A 41 0.51 16.24 5.04
N GLU A 42 1.44 16.20 4.08
CA GLU A 42 1.38 15.28 2.95
C GLU A 42 1.33 13.80 3.36
N PHE A 43 0.74 13.01 2.46
CA PHE A 43 0.83 11.57 2.46
C PHE A 43 0.95 11.06 1.03
N SER A 44 1.45 9.83 0.91
CA SER A 44 1.56 9.17 -0.38
C SER A 44 0.59 8.00 -0.46
N LEU A 45 0.05 7.76 -1.65
CA LEU A 45 -0.77 6.59 -1.98
C LEU A 45 -0.10 5.82 -3.10
N ILE A 46 0.11 4.53 -2.89
CA ILE A 46 0.61 3.61 -3.91
C ILE A 46 -0.52 2.65 -4.28
N LEU A 47 -0.80 2.53 -5.57
CA LEU A 47 -1.67 1.49 -6.12
C LEU A 47 -0.82 0.44 -6.82
N LEU A 48 -1.03 -0.81 -6.47
CA LEU A 48 -0.39 -1.99 -7.06
C LEU A 48 -1.47 -2.79 -7.79
N LYS A 49 -1.51 -2.64 -9.11
CA LYS A 49 -2.47 -3.29 -9.98
C LYS A 49 -1.92 -4.62 -10.47
N LEU A 50 -2.66 -5.71 -10.25
CA LEU A 50 -2.31 -7.03 -10.77
C LEU A 50 -2.91 -7.20 -12.16
N ASN A 51 -2.12 -7.74 -13.09
CA ASN A 51 -2.65 -8.11 -14.40
C ASN A 51 -3.68 -9.25 -14.26
N ALA A 52 -4.93 -8.96 -14.63
CA ALA A 52 -6.10 -9.83 -14.50
C ALA A 52 -6.11 -11.03 -15.46
N ALA A 53 -5.24 -11.04 -16.48
CA ALA A 53 -5.20 -12.11 -17.49
C ALA A 53 -4.71 -13.47 -16.97
N ARG A 54 -4.33 -13.59 -15.69
CA ARG A 54 -3.76 -14.82 -15.10
C ARG A 54 -4.64 -15.39 -13.99
N SER A 55 -4.90 -16.68 -14.06
CA SER A 55 -5.61 -17.43 -13.02
C SER A 55 -4.89 -17.37 -11.66
N GLY A 56 -5.65 -17.48 -10.56
CA GLY A 56 -5.08 -17.49 -9.20
C GLY A 56 -4.78 -16.10 -8.61
N GLN A 57 -5.51 -15.07 -9.03
CA GLN A 57 -5.37 -13.69 -8.56
C GLN A 57 -5.35 -13.56 -7.03
N GLU A 58 -6.25 -14.23 -6.31
CA GLU A 58 -6.27 -14.23 -4.83
C GLU A 58 -4.96 -14.73 -4.20
N LYS A 59 -4.37 -15.79 -4.77
CA LYS A 59 -3.09 -16.34 -4.29
C LYS A 59 -1.95 -15.34 -4.54
N ARG A 60 -1.99 -14.64 -5.67
CA ARG A 60 -1.03 -13.58 -6.03
C ARG A 60 -1.17 -12.36 -5.13
N ILE A 61 -2.39 -11.87 -4.89
CA ILE A 61 -2.70 -10.80 -3.93
C ILE A 61 -2.13 -11.15 -2.56
N ARG A 62 -2.42 -12.36 -2.06
CA ARG A 62 -1.88 -12.81 -0.76
C ARG A 62 -0.36 -12.83 -0.75
N LYS A 63 0.29 -13.34 -1.81
CA LYS A 63 1.76 -13.35 -1.93
C LYS A 63 2.33 -11.92 -1.93
N LEU A 64 1.69 -11.00 -2.64
CA LEU A 64 2.07 -9.59 -2.71
C LEU A 64 1.95 -8.90 -1.34
N ILE A 65 0.81 -9.03 -0.66
CA ILE A 65 0.60 -8.46 0.69
C ILE A 65 1.67 -8.96 1.66
N ARG A 66 2.00 -10.25 1.63
CA ARG A 66 3.03 -10.86 2.50
C ARG A 66 4.41 -10.27 2.26
N LYS A 67 4.73 -9.96 1.01
CA LYS A 67 6.01 -9.33 0.62
C LYS A 67 6.06 -7.87 1.07
N ILE A 68 4.96 -7.13 0.88
CA ILE A 68 4.83 -5.73 1.27
C ILE A 68 4.87 -5.57 2.79
N HIS A 69 4.24 -6.49 3.52
CA HIS A 69 4.12 -6.42 4.98
C HIS A 69 5.47 -6.25 5.70
N HIS A 70 6.56 -6.79 5.16
CA HIS A 70 7.87 -6.65 5.78
C HIS A 70 8.45 -5.23 5.71
N TRP A 71 7.89 -4.37 4.84
CA TRP A 71 8.43 -3.05 4.53
C TRP A 71 7.52 -1.90 4.97
N ILE A 72 6.28 -2.20 5.37
CA ILE A 72 5.32 -1.21 5.85
C ILE A 72 5.52 -0.94 7.34
N ARG A 73 5.26 0.30 7.76
CA ARG A 73 5.22 0.72 9.16
C ARG A 73 3.87 0.39 9.76
N ASP A 74 3.80 0.38 11.10
CA ASP A 74 2.55 0.12 11.83
C ASP A 74 1.42 1.14 11.52
N ILE A 75 1.80 2.35 11.09
CA ILE A 75 0.87 3.43 10.72
C ILE A 75 0.45 3.40 9.25
N ASP A 76 1.14 2.61 8.42
CA ASP A 76 0.78 2.50 7.00
C ASP A 76 -0.44 1.60 6.86
N ILE A 77 -1.32 1.92 5.91
CA ILE A 77 -2.58 1.20 5.73
C ILE A 77 -2.55 0.47 4.39
N VAL A 78 -2.78 -0.83 4.42
CA VAL A 78 -2.90 -1.67 3.22
C VAL A 78 -4.35 -2.14 3.06
N GLY A 79 -4.86 -2.10 1.84
CA GLY A 79 -6.20 -2.60 1.55
C GLY A 79 -6.47 -2.80 0.08
N ARG A 80 -7.62 -3.39 -0.25
CA ARG A 80 -8.10 -3.39 -1.64
C ARG A 80 -8.50 -1.98 -2.02
N TYR A 81 -8.06 -1.54 -3.19
CA TYR A 81 -8.56 -0.31 -3.79
C TYR A 81 -9.70 -0.62 -4.76
N ASP A 82 -9.57 -1.69 -5.52
CA ASP A 82 -10.61 -2.23 -6.39
C ASP A 82 -10.42 -3.76 -6.52
N THR A 83 -11.08 -4.38 -7.51
CA THR A 83 -10.99 -5.81 -7.77
C THR A 83 -9.60 -6.28 -8.23
N GLU A 84 -8.80 -5.40 -8.83
CA GLU A 84 -7.49 -5.67 -9.44
C GLU A 84 -6.31 -5.04 -8.69
N SER A 85 -6.58 -4.08 -7.79
CA SER A 85 -5.59 -3.19 -7.21
C SER A 85 -5.54 -3.27 -5.70
N ILE A 86 -4.32 -3.32 -5.16
CA ILE A 86 -4.04 -3.14 -3.74
C ILE A 86 -3.52 -1.72 -3.54
N GLY A 87 -4.13 -1.00 -2.60
CA GLY A 87 -3.69 0.32 -2.17
C GLY A 87 -2.82 0.25 -0.91
N VAL A 88 -1.83 1.14 -0.86
CA VAL A 88 -1.00 1.41 0.33
C VAL A 88 -1.04 2.91 0.60
N ILE A 89 -1.66 3.30 1.70
CA ILE A 89 -1.62 4.67 2.22
C ILE A 89 -0.42 4.77 3.15
N MET A 90 0.44 5.76 2.91
CA MET A 90 1.62 6.04 3.71
C MET A 90 1.49 7.42 4.35
N PRO A 91 0.92 7.51 5.57
CA PRO A 91 0.81 8.78 6.29
C PRO A 91 2.17 9.45 6.50
N TYR A 92 2.21 10.77 6.49
CA TYR A 92 3.41 11.59 6.75
C TYR A 92 4.62 11.18 5.88
N THR A 93 4.35 10.83 4.61
CA THR A 93 5.37 10.28 3.71
C THR A 93 5.42 11.11 2.44
N SER A 94 6.59 11.72 2.23
CA SER A 94 6.89 12.43 1.01
C SER A 94 6.98 11.51 -0.19
N GLU A 95 6.96 12.11 -1.37
CA GLU A 95 7.17 11.42 -2.63
C GLU A 95 8.48 10.63 -2.65
N GLU A 96 9.58 11.22 -2.17
CA GLU A 96 10.89 10.57 -2.10
C GLU A 96 10.85 9.36 -1.16
N GLY A 97 10.16 9.49 -0.03
CA GLY A 97 9.94 8.38 0.91
C GLY A 97 9.17 7.23 0.26
N ALA A 98 8.10 7.55 -0.47
CA ALA A 98 7.30 6.58 -1.20
C ALA A 98 8.06 5.91 -2.36
N LYS A 99 8.87 6.67 -3.11
CA LYS A 99 9.77 6.13 -4.14
C LYS A 99 10.81 5.18 -3.55
N GLY A 100 11.40 5.54 -2.40
CA GLY A 100 12.34 4.68 -1.67
C GLY A 100 11.69 3.37 -1.21
N PHE A 101 10.45 3.44 -0.72
CA PHE A 101 9.65 2.26 -0.37
C PHE A 101 9.33 1.39 -1.58
N LEU A 102 8.89 2.00 -2.70
CA LEU A 102 8.68 1.29 -3.96
C LEU A 102 9.92 0.54 -4.37
N HIS A 103 11.09 1.20 -4.41
CA HIS A 103 12.35 0.55 -4.81
C HIS A 103 12.66 -0.71 -3.98
N LYS A 104 12.44 -0.67 -2.65
CA LYS A 104 12.61 -1.84 -1.77
C LYS A 104 11.64 -2.97 -2.12
N ILE A 105 10.38 -2.64 -2.35
CA ILE A 105 9.37 -3.64 -2.72
C ILE A 105 9.67 -4.24 -4.08
N LEU A 106 10.04 -3.44 -5.08
CA LEU A 106 10.38 -3.91 -6.43
C LEU A 106 11.49 -4.95 -6.42
N GLY A 107 12.50 -4.77 -5.56
CA GLY A 107 13.53 -5.78 -5.33
C GLY A 107 12.94 -7.08 -4.74
N ALA A 108 12.05 -6.96 -3.75
CA ALA A 108 11.44 -8.10 -3.08
C ALA A 108 10.42 -8.87 -3.94
N ILE A 109 9.74 -8.18 -4.87
CA ILE A 109 8.71 -8.75 -5.77
C ILE A 109 9.21 -8.94 -7.20
N SER A 110 10.52 -9.03 -7.41
CA SER A 110 11.13 -9.18 -8.75
C SER A 110 10.54 -10.34 -9.58
N GLU A 111 10.14 -11.42 -8.92
CA GLU A 111 9.43 -12.59 -9.48
C GLU A 111 8.00 -12.28 -9.97
N LEU A 112 7.44 -11.12 -9.62
CA LEU A 112 6.12 -10.61 -10.03
C LEU A 112 6.24 -9.38 -10.95
N LYS A 113 7.42 -9.05 -11.48
CA LYS A 113 7.63 -7.83 -12.30
C LYS A 113 6.63 -7.70 -13.45
N ASN A 114 6.57 -8.71 -14.32
CA ASN A 114 5.65 -8.73 -15.47
C ASN A 114 4.15 -8.82 -15.11
N ASP A 115 3.84 -8.80 -13.82
CA ASP A 115 2.57 -9.19 -13.23
C ASP A 115 1.92 -8.05 -12.41
N VAL A 116 2.68 -7.00 -12.10
CA VAL A 116 2.25 -5.87 -11.29
C VAL A 116 2.58 -4.56 -11.98
N GLU A 117 1.59 -3.71 -12.16
CA GLU A 117 1.80 -2.29 -12.48
C GLU A 117 1.68 -1.49 -11.20
N PHE A 118 2.49 -0.44 -11.05
CA PHE A 118 2.34 0.47 -9.93
C PHE A 118 2.00 1.89 -10.39
N THR A 119 1.18 2.55 -9.57
CA THR A 119 0.92 3.98 -9.69
C THR A 119 1.17 4.66 -8.35
N LEU A 120 2.00 5.70 -8.35
CA LEU A 120 2.25 6.55 -7.19
C LEU A 120 1.43 7.85 -7.32
N PHE A 121 0.66 8.15 -6.29
CA PHE A 121 -0.06 9.39 -6.10
C PHE A 121 0.49 10.15 -4.91
N LYS A 122 0.57 11.47 -5.06
CA LYS A 122 0.86 12.41 -3.99
C LYS A 122 -0.37 13.24 -3.71
N TYR A 123 -0.72 13.36 -2.44
CA TYR A 123 -1.84 14.19 -2.00
C TYR A 123 -1.32 15.40 -1.25
N TYR A 124 -1.61 16.58 -1.79
CA TYR A 124 -1.38 17.85 -1.09
C TYR A 124 -2.61 18.24 -0.27
N PRO A 125 -2.42 18.90 0.88
CA PRO A 125 -3.49 19.40 1.72
C PRO A 125 -4.56 20.23 0.97
N ASP A 126 -4.14 21.01 -0.03
CA ASP A 126 -4.99 21.98 -0.73
C ASP A 126 -5.50 21.51 -2.10
N ALA A 127 -5.21 20.26 -2.48
CA ALA A 127 -5.57 19.75 -3.81
C ALA A 127 -6.91 19.00 -3.79
N GLU A 128 -7.85 19.42 -4.66
CA GLU A 128 -9.13 18.71 -4.87
C GLU A 128 -8.93 17.29 -5.42
N THR A 129 -7.82 17.06 -6.14
CA THR A 129 -7.46 15.76 -6.72
C THR A 129 -5.99 15.45 -6.46
N PRO A 130 -5.63 14.19 -6.19
CA PRO A 130 -4.23 13.79 -6.06
C PRO A 130 -3.43 14.03 -7.33
N GLU A 131 -2.17 14.39 -7.17
CA GLU A 131 -1.21 14.43 -8.27
C GLU A 131 -0.71 13.00 -8.55
N LYS A 132 -0.89 12.52 -9.78
CA LYS A 132 -0.30 11.27 -10.23
C LYS A 132 1.16 11.51 -10.62
N ILE A 133 2.09 10.95 -9.84
CA ILE A 133 3.53 11.21 -9.99
C ILE A 133 4.20 10.20 -10.93
N GLN A 134 3.85 8.91 -10.81
CA GLN A 134 4.49 7.85 -11.59
C GLN A 134 3.50 6.73 -11.91
N SER A 135 3.54 6.25 -13.15
CA SER A 135 2.88 5.02 -13.61
C SER A 135 3.92 4.23 -14.35
N THR A 136 4.24 3.00 -13.92
CA THR A 136 5.21 2.20 -14.67
C THR A 136 4.80 0.72 -14.63
N PRO A 137 4.72 0.05 -15.79
CA PRO A 137 4.70 -1.40 -15.83
C PRO A 137 6.08 -1.94 -15.39
N LEU A 138 6.10 -2.96 -14.54
CA LEU A 138 7.34 -3.54 -14.00
C LEU A 138 7.94 -4.65 -14.88
#